data_AF-J9E121-F1
#
_entry.id   AF-J9E121-F1
#
_cell.length_a   1.000
_cell.length_b   1.000
_cell.length_c   1.000
_cell.angle_alpha   90.00
_cell.angle_beta   90.00
_cell.angle_gamma   90.00
#
_symmetry.space_group_name_H-M   'P 1'
#
loop_
_entity.id
_entity.type
_entity.pdbx_description
1 polymer ?
#
loop_
_entity_poly.entity_id
_entity_poly.type
_entity_poly.pdbx_seq_one_letter_code
_entity_poly.pdbx_strand_id
1 'polypeptide(L)'
;MIWTSPQQQLVAKHLLRVLFVIEPANTSTPLLAIGPSESFSSPQYPCIEFERSSAICGSGETSLIYRHVTYREQMNTITSYIDASGIYGSTEEDAYNLRNLSPDQGLLRYW
;
A
#
# COMPACT_ATOMS: atom_id res chain seq x y z
N MET A 1 3.97 -15.12 1.82
CA MET A 1 5.38 -14.98 2.22
C MET A 1 5.37 -14.71 3.72
N ILE A 2 5.67 -15.72 4.54
CA ILE A 2 5.52 -15.62 6.01
C ILE A 2 6.84 -15.08 6.56
N TRP A 3 6.80 -13.89 7.17
CA TRP A 3 7.97 -13.29 7.83
C TRP A 3 8.25 -14.04 9.14
N THR A 4 9.13 -15.04 9.07
CA THR A 4 9.38 -16.00 10.16
C THR A 4 10.32 -15.50 11.25
N SER A 5 10.94 -14.31 11.13
CA SER A 5 11.88 -13.83 12.15
C SER A 5 11.53 -12.44 12.72
N PRO A 6 11.80 -12.18 14.01
CA PRO A 6 11.49 -10.90 14.66
C PRO A 6 12.21 -9.69 14.04
N GLN A 7 13.41 -9.88 13.48
CA GLN A 7 14.13 -8.82 12.78
C GLN A 7 13.46 -8.46 11.44
N GLN A 8 12.94 -9.45 10.71
CA GLN A 8 12.18 -9.22 9.48
C GLN A 8 10.87 -8.49 9.76
N GLN A 9 10.23 -8.75 10.91
CA GLN A 9 9.04 -8.01 11.35
C GLN A 9 9.35 -6.55 11.74
N LEU A 10 10.53 -6.26 12.29
CA LEU A 10 10.95 -4.89 12.62
C LEU A 10 11.26 -4.08 11.35
N VAL A 11 11.95 -4.71 10.40
CA VAL A 11 12.25 -4.14 9.08
C VAL A 11 10.95 -3.92 8.30
N ALA A 12 10.04 -4.90 8.31
CA ALA A 12 8.68 -4.75 7.77
C ALA A 12 7.93 -3.60 8.45
N LYS A 13 7.95 -3.47 9.79
CA LYS A 13 7.28 -2.36 10.48
C LYS A 13 7.82 -0.97 10.12
N HIS A 14 9.11 -0.83 9.77
CA HIS A 14 9.67 0.44 9.31
C HIS A 14 9.44 0.68 7.81
N LEU A 15 9.47 -0.36 6.98
CA LEU A 15 9.24 -0.28 5.53
C LEU A 15 7.75 -0.16 5.15
N LEU A 16 6.83 -0.73 5.94
CA LEU A 16 5.38 -0.69 5.71
C LEU A 16 4.75 0.70 5.93
N ARG A 17 5.51 1.71 6.38
CA ARG A 17 4.99 3.09 6.43
C ARG A 17 4.80 3.71 5.03
N VAL A 18 5.23 3.06 3.96
CA VAL A 18 5.23 3.63 2.60
C VAL A 18 4.23 2.95 1.64
N LEU A 19 3.54 1.86 2.02
CA LEU A 19 2.61 1.19 1.11
C LEU A 19 1.18 1.15 1.59
N PHE A 20 0.44 2.19 1.22
CA PHE A 20 -1.00 2.09 1.05
C PHE A 20 -1.25 1.92 -0.45
N VAL A 21 -1.39 0.68 -0.91
CA VAL A 21 -1.91 0.43 -2.26
C VAL A 21 -3.39 0.73 -2.20
N ILE A 22 -3.86 1.68 -2.97
CA ILE A 22 -5.24 2.15 -2.90
C ILE A 22 -6.14 1.24 -3.75
N GLU A 23 -7.25 0.76 -3.18
CA GLU A 23 -8.26 -0.02 -3.92
C GLU A 23 -8.96 0.89 -4.94
N PRO A 24 -9.22 0.50 -6.20
CA PRO A 24 -9.89 1.39 -7.15
C PRO A 24 -11.26 1.78 -6.59
N ALA A 25 -11.48 3.10 -6.44
CA ALA A 25 -12.65 3.68 -5.79
C ALA A 25 -13.95 2.97 -6.22
N ASN A 26 -14.55 2.23 -5.28
CA ASN A 26 -15.96 1.86 -5.40
C ASN A 26 -16.81 3.00 -4.80
N THR A 27 -18.10 3.04 -5.11
CA THR A 27 -19.05 4.06 -4.63
C THR A 27 -19.29 4.07 -3.11
N SER A 28 -18.57 3.25 -2.33
CA SER A 28 -18.63 3.17 -0.87
C SER A 28 -17.26 3.46 -0.25
N THR A 29 -16.78 4.70 -0.39
CA THR A 29 -15.61 5.15 0.38
C THR A 29 -15.96 5.15 1.88
N PRO A 30 -15.23 4.39 2.73
CA PRO A 30 -15.49 4.39 4.16
C PRO A 30 -15.09 5.74 4.79
N LEU A 31 -15.91 6.23 5.72
CA LEU A 31 -15.63 7.44 6.47
C LEU A 31 -14.99 7.09 7.81
N LEU A 32 -13.87 7.74 8.16
CA LEU A 32 -13.26 7.62 9.48
C LEU A 32 -13.88 8.66 10.42
N ALA A 33 -14.62 8.19 11.44
CA ALA A 33 -15.26 9.05 12.42
C ALA A 33 -14.22 9.77 13.29
N ILE A 34 -14.41 11.08 13.46
CA ILE A 34 -13.59 11.92 14.34
C ILE A 34 -14.22 11.87 15.75
N GLY A 35 -13.42 11.48 16.74
CA GLY A 35 -13.86 11.43 18.13
C GLY A 35 -14.18 12.83 18.69
N PRO A 36 -15.09 12.95 19.68
CA PRO A 36 -15.50 14.23 20.25
C PRO A 36 -14.40 14.98 21.03
N SER A 37 -13.24 14.35 21.27
CA SER A 37 -12.08 14.93 21.94
C SER A 37 -11.01 15.47 20.99
N GLU A 38 -11.20 15.33 19.68
CA GLU A 38 -10.22 15.74 18.67
C GLU A 38 -10.37 17.24 18.37
N SER A 39 -9.31 18.01 18.52
CA SER A 39 -9.30 19.48 18.31
C SER A 39 -9.63 19.92 16.87
N PHE A 40 -9.64 18.97 15.93
CA PHE A 40 -9.94 19.19 14.51
C PHE A 40 -11.41 18.90 14.15
N SER A 41 -12.23 18.47 15.11
CA SER A 41 -13.64 18.14 14.84
C SER A 41 -14.47 19.41 14.66
N SER A 42 -14.74 19.79 13.41
CA SER A 42 -15.86 20.71 13.15
C SER A 42 -17.18 19.93 13.30
N PRO A 43 -18.21 20.49 13.94
CA PRO A 43 -19.50 19.81 14.10
C PRO A 43 -20.21 19.56 12.75
N GLN A 44 -19.74 20.19 11.67
CA GLN A 44 -20.27 20.07 10.33
C GLN A 44 -19.65 18.90 9.54
N TYR A 45 -18.45 18.44 9.91
CA TYR A 45 -17.76 17.31 9.29
C TYR A 45 -17.27 16.32 10.36
N PRO A 46 -18.12 15.38 10.81
CA PRO A 46 -17.80 14.44 11.87
C PRO A 46 -16.88 13.28 11.42
N CYS A 47 -16.52 13.24 10.14
CA CYS A 47 -15.67 12.20 9.57
C CYS A 47 -14.69 12.78 8.56
N ILE A 48 -13.58 12.08 8.33
CA ILE A 48 -12.68 12.31 7.19
C ILE A 48 -12.85 11.18 6.16
N GLU A 49 -12.65 11.52 4.89
CA GLU A 49 -12.60 10.53 3.83
C GLU A 49 -11.37 9.62 4.04
N PHE A 50 -11.60 8.31 3.94
CA PHE A 50 -10.56 7.32 4.11
C PHE A 50 -10.70 6.23 3.05
N GLU A 51 -9.59 5.88 2.42
CA GLU A 51 -9.54 4.79 1.46
C GLU A 51 -8.76 3.61 2.03
N ARG A 52 -9.34 2.42 1.93
CA ARG A 52 -8.71 1.21 2.45
C ARG A 52 -7.61 0.75 1.51
N SER A 53 -6.58 0.13 2.07
CA SER A 53 -5.59 -0.57 1.25
C SER A 53 -6.22 -1.73 0.48
N SER A 54 -5.76 -1.93 -0.75
CA SER A 54 -6.20 -3.01 -1.64
C SER A 54 -5.88 -4.37 -1.04
N ALA A 55 -6.78 -5.32 -1.28
CA ALA A 55 -6.58 -6.72 -0.94
C ALA A 55 -5.90 -7.49 -2.08
N ILE A 56 -5.23 -8.57 -1.73
CA ILE A 56 -4.87 -9.59 -2.71
C ILE A 56 -6.13 -10.34 -3.16
N CYS A 57 -6.18 -10.71 -4.44
CA CYS A 57 -7.30 -11.47 -5.02
C CYS A 57 -7.52 -12.79 -4.26
N GLY A 58 -8.78 -13.13 -3.98
CA GLY A 58 -9.15 -14.34 -3.23
C GLY A 58 -8.93 -14.28 -1.72
N SER A 59 -8.57 -13.12 -1.17
CA SER A 59 -8.52 -12.89 0.29
C SER A 59 -9.72 -12.06 0.76
N GLY A 60 -10.15 -12.27 2.01
CA GLY A 60 -11.25 -11.52 2.60
C GLY A 60 -12.62 -11.88 2.04
N GLU A 61 -12.76 -13.05 1.39
CA GLU A 61 -14.06 -13.55 0.96
C GLU A 61 -14.79 -14.16 2.15
N THR A 62 -15.93 -13.56 2.51
CA THR A 62 -16.81 -14.01 3.58
C THR A 62 -18.23 -14.12 3.02
N SER A 63 -18.63 -15.29 2.53
CA SER A 63 -19.98 -15.54 2.01
C SER A 63 -20.42 -16.97 2.30
N LEU A 64 -21.73 -17.19 2.47
CA LEU A 64 -22.32 -18.54 2.66
C LEU A 64 -22.05 -19.48 1.48
N ILE A 65 -21.74 -18.93 0.30
CA ILE A 65 -21.38 -19.69 -0.91
C ILE A 65 -19.94 -20.23 -0.79
N TYR A 66 -19.06 -19.47 -0.16
CA TYR A 66 -17.69 -19.87 0.17
C TYR A 66 -17.71 -20.56 1.52
N ARG A 67 -17.69 -21.90 1.52
CA ARG A 67 -17.69 -22.75 2.73
C ARG A 67 -16.46 -22.56 3.64
N HIS A 68 -15.58 -21.60 3.33
CA HIS A 68 -14.40 -21.24 4.08
C HIS A 68 -14.32 -19.72 4.22
N VAL A 69 -14.07 -19.26 5.44
CA VAL A 69 -13.76 -17.86 5.75
C VAL A 69 -12.27 -17.65 5.53
N THR A 70 -11.90 -16.74 4.63
CA THR A 70 -10.49 -16.33 4.44
C THR A 70 -10.27 -14.94 5.02
N TYR A 71 -9.14 -14.75 5.71
CA TYR A 71 -8.75 -13.43 6.19
C TYR A 71 -8.37 -12.53 5.01
N ARG A 72 -8.65 -11.24 5.11
CA ARG A 72 -8.25 -10.25 4.10
C ARG A 72 -6.77 -9.94 4.28
N GLU A 73 -6.01 -10.12 3.21
CA GLU A 73 -4.56 -9.85 3.17
C GLU A 73 -4.30 -8.65 2.26
N GLN A 74 -3.45 -7.73 2.70
CA GLN A 74 -3.16 -6.49 1.96
C GLN A 74 -2.05 -6.73 0.94
N MET A 75 -2.13 -6.06 -0.21
CA MET A 75 -1.14 -6.20 -1.27
C MET A 75 0.13 -5.38 -0.99
N ASN A 76 1.30 -5.96 -1.21
CA ASN A 76 2.57 -5.24 -1.28
C ASN A 76 2.95 -5.04 -2.76
N THR A 77 2.90 -3.81 -3.25
CA THR A 77 3.27 -3.47 -4.65
C THR A 77 4.77 -3.27 -4.84
N ILE A 78 5.55 -3.10 -3.77
CA ILE A 78 7.02 -2.98 -3.87
C ILE A 78 7.72 -4.31 -3.59
N THR A 79 8.99 -4.38 -3.97
CA THR A 79 9.84 -5.53 -3.65
C THR A 79 10.00 -5.67 -2.13
N SER A 80 10.09 -6.91 -1.64
CA SER A 80 10.24 -7.20 -0.21
C SER A 80 11.68 -7.02 0.31
N TYR A 81 12.61 -6.67 -0.57
CA TYR A 81 14.04 -6.57 -0.28
C TYR A 81 14.46 -5.12 -0.03
N ILE A 82 15.59 -4.95 0.68
CA ILE A 82 16.27 -3.65 0.76
C ILE A 82 17.18 -3.54 -0.46
N ASP A 83 16.59 -3.18 -1.60
CA ASP A 83 17.22 -3.20 -2.94
C ASP A 83 17.21 -1.83 -3.64
N ALA A 84 16.87 -0.76 -2.92
CA ALA A 84 16.68 0.58 -3.46
C ALA A 84 15.55 0.70 -4.50
N SER A 85 14.52 -0.15 -4.44
CA SER A 85 13.28 -0.01 -5.23
C SER A 85 12.56 1.33 -5.04
N GLY A 86 12.76 2.04 -3.92
CA GLY A 86 12.31 3.42 -3.75
C GLY A 86 13.02 4.46 -4.64
N ILE A 87 14.18 4.09 -5.22
CA ILE A 87 14.95 4.90 -6.18
C ILE A 87 14.76 4.37 -7.60
N TYR A 88 14.75 3.04 -7.78
CA TYR A 88 14.74 2.39 -9.09
C TYR A 88 13.38 1.91 -9.57
N GLY A 89 12.32 2.03 -8.76
CA GLY A 89 11.00 1.48 -9.05
C GLY A 89 10.89 0.00 -8.66
N SER A 90 9.65 -0.47 -8.51
CA SER A 90 9.32 -1.89 -8.29
C SER A 90 8.66 -2.56 -9.49
N THR A 91 8.43 -1.81 -10.56
CA THR A 91 7.91 -2.30 -11.83
C THR A 91 8.91 -2.02 -12.96
N GLU A 92 8.83 -2.78 -14.05
CA GLU A 92 9.69 -2.56 -15.21
C GLU A 92 9.43 -1.19 -15.86
N GLU A 93 8.16 -0.78 -15.90
CA GLU A 93 7.76 0.52 -16.43
C GLU A 93 8.36 1.68 -15.64
N ASP A 94 8.27 1.66 -14.31
CA ASP A 94 8.88 2.67 -13.44
C ASP A 94 10.39 2.72 -13.64
N ALA A 95 11.04 1.55 -13.63
CA ALA A 95 12.48 1.45 -13.80
C ALA A 95 12.95 1.98 -15.16
N TYR A 96 12.17 1.77 -16.22
CA TYR A 96 12.44 2.29 -17.54
C TYR A 96 12.25 3.81 -17.60
N ASN A 97 11.16 4.33 -17.03
CA ASN A 97 10.83 5.74 -17.02
C ASN A 97 11.79 6.59 -16.18
N LEU A 98 12.39 6.02 -15.14
CA LEU A 98 13.38 6.69 -14.30
C LEU A 98 14.77 6.77 -14.94
N ARG A 99 15.07 5.92 -15.94
CA ARG A 99 16.40 5.88 -16.59
C ARG A 99 16.53 6.93 -17.69
N ASN A 100 17.71 7.54 -17.75
CA ASN A 100 18.14 8.28 -18.93
C ASN A 100 18.60 7.26 -19.99
N LEU A 101 17.87 7.18 -21.10
CA LEU A 101 18.12 6.22 -22.19
C LEU A 101 19.12 6.74 -23.22
N SER A 102 19.78 7.87 -22.93
CA SER A 102 20.92 8.31 -23.71
C SER A 102 22.03 7.26 -23.66
N PRO A 103 22.69 6.97 -24.80
CA PRO A 103 23.62 5.85 -24.89
C PRO A 103 24.77 5.97 -23.85
N ASP A 104 25.08 4.83 -23.25
CA ASP A 104 26.29 4.52 -22.47
C ASP A 104 26.56 5.34 -21.20
N GLN A 105 25.61 6.12 -20.68
CA GLN A 105 25.83 6.88 -19.44
C GLN A 105 25.33 6.19 -18.16
N GLY A 106 24.31 5.33 -18.27
CA GLY A 106 23.75 4.60 -17.12
C GLY A 106 23.14 5.49 -16.02
N LEU A 107 22.71 6.71 -16.39
CA LEU A 107 22.21 7.72 -15.44
C LEU A 107 20.69 7.60 -15.23
N LEU A 108 20.22 8.12 -14.10
CA LEU A 108 18.80 8.43 -13.90
C LEU A 108 18.44 9.77 -14.57
N ARG A 109 17.15 9.96 -14.85
CA ARG A 109 16.63 11.26 -15.30
C ARG A 109 16.73 12.29 -14.17
N TYR A 110 17.00 13.54 -14.53
CA TYR A 110 16.91 14.69 -13.64
C TYR A 110 15.53 15.33 -13.75
N TRP A 111 15.06 15.95 -12.65
CA TRP A 111 13.81 16.70 -12.56
C TRP A 111 14.04 18.17 -12.86
#